data_AF-X1IVI9-F1
#
_entry.id   AF-X1IVI9-F1
#
_cell.length_a   1.000
_cell.length_b   1.000
_cell.length_c   1.000
_cell.angle_alpha   90.00
_cell.angle_beta   90.00
_cell.angle_gamma   90.00
#
_symmetry.space_group_name_H-M   'P 1'
#
loop_
_entity.id
_entity.type
_entity.pdbx_description
1 polymer ?
#
loop_
_entity_poly.entity_id
_entity_poly.type
_entity_poly.pdbx_seq_one_letter_code
_entity_poly.pdbx_strand_id
1 'polypeptide(L)' 'STLPLYTEQEFVEVSQRVLATRENTSMDNAEYIAGELWRLHGQNADVRQCVQVARLSQGDKQRIDEVLVALRKYSA' A
#
# COMPACT_ATOMS: atom_id res chain seq x y z
N SER A 1 10.98 -22.96 3.45
CA SER A 1 9.85 -22.55 4.30
C SER A 1 9.08 -21.47 3.58
N THR A 2 7.89 -21.78 3.06
CA THR A 2 6.95 -20.78 2.54
C THR A 2 6.43 -20.01 3.74
N LEU A 3 6.83 -18.75 3.90
CA LEU A 3 6.23 -17.85 4.87
C LEU A 3 4.71 -17.80 4.61
N PRO A 4 3.87 -17.72 5.65
CA PRO A 4 2.43 -17.61 5.45
C PRO A 4 2.14 -16.38 4.60
N LEU A 5 1.31 -16.57 3.58
CA LEU A 5 0.72 -15.46 2.82
C LEU A 5 -0.09 -14.66 3.83
N TYR A 6 0.25 -13.37 3.99
CA TYR A 6 -0.46 -12.49 4.92
C TYR A 6 -1.98 -12.62 4.71
N THR A 7 -2.75 -12.55 5.78
CA THR A 7 -4.15 -12.14 5.66
C THR A 7 -4.22 -10.66 5.27
N GLU A 8 -5.38 -10.21 4.78
CA GLU A 8 -5.60 -8.80 4.47
C GLU A 8 -5.29 -7.91 5.67
N GLN A 9 -5.79 -8.30 6.85
CA GLN A 9 -5.56 -7.56 8.09
C GLN A 9 -4.07 -7.48 8.44
N GLU A 10 -3.35 -8.60 8.38
CA GLU A 10 -1.91 -8.59 8.68
C GLU A 10 -1.13 -7.74 7.67
N PHE A 11 -1.51 -7.78 6.39
CA PHE A 11 -0.89 -6.96 5.36
C PHE A 11 -1.11 -5.47 5.61
N VAL A 12 -2.34 -5.08 5.95
CA VAL A 12 -2.71 -3.69 6.27
C VAL A 12 -1.97 -3.21 7.52
N GLU A 13 -1.97 -4.00 8.60
CA GLU A 13 -1.29 -3.64 9.86
C GLU A 13 0.22 -3.44 9.66
N VAL A 14 0.87 -4.35 8.92
CA VAL A 14 2.31 -4.22 8.61
C VAL A 14 2.57 -3.00 7.73
N SER A 15 1.75 -2.78 6.71
CA SER A 15 1.89 -1.64 5.80
C SER A 15 1.71 -0.31 6.54
N GLN A 16 0.70 -0.19 7.40
CA GLN A 16 0.48 1.00 8.22
C GLN A 16 1.70 1.34 9.08
N ARG A 17 2.24 0.35 9.82
CA ARG A 17 3.43 0.56 10.66
C ARG A 17 4.64 1.01 9.85
N VAL A 18 4.88 0.39 8.70
CA VAL A 18 6.01 0.73 7.82
C VAL A 18 5.87 2.14 7.26
N LEU A 19 4.70 2.49 6.73
CA LEU A 19 4.45 3.78 6.08
C LEU A 19 4.46 4.94 7.09
N ALA A 20 3.84 4.76 8.26
CA ALA A 20 3.87 5.76 9.32
C ALA A 20 5.30 6.02 9.82
N THR A 21 6.10 4.96 9.97
CA THR A 21 7.47 5.07 10.51
C THR A 21 8.47 5.62 9.50
N ARG A 22 8.35 5.25 8.21
CA ARG A 22 9.39 5.51 7.21
C ARG A 22 9.05 6.61 6.22
N GLU A 23 7.77 6.84 5.96
CA GLU A 23 7.31 7.71 4.86
C GLU A 23 6.41 8.85 5.35
N ASN A 24 6.34 9.07 6.68
CA ASN A 24 5.54 10.12 7.34
C ASN A 24 4.08 10.16 6.84
N THR A 25 3.54 9.00 6.47
CA THR A 25 2.16 8.87 5.96
C THR A 25 1.22 8.66 7.14
N SER A 26 0.06 9.32 7.13
CA SER A 26 -0.95 9.12 8.17
C SER A 26 -1.46 7.68 8.18
N MET A 27 -1.94 7.20 9.33
CA MET A 27 -2.48 5.85 9.47
C MET A 27 -3.63 5.59 8.49
N ASP A 28 -4.52 6.57 8.30
CA ASP A 28 -5.65 6.50 7.37
C ASP A 28 -5.19 6.38 5.91
N ASN A 29 -4.20 7.17 5.50
CA ASN A 29 -3.67 7.11 4.14
C ASN A 29 -2.89 5.81 3.91
N ALA A 30 -2.18 5.32 4.93
CA ALA A 30 -1.46 4.07 4.86
C ALA A 30 -2.40 2.85 4.78
N GLU A 31 -3.52 2.88 5.52
CA GLU A 31 -4.60 1.90 5.42
C GLU A 31 -5.19 1.88 4.02
N TYR A 32 -5.50 3.08 3.50
CA TYR A 32 -6.09 3.24 2.19
C TYR A 32 -5.19 2.68 1.08
N ILE A 33 -3.90 3.01 1.11
CA ILE A 33 -2.90 2.48 0.16
C ILE A 33 -2.85 0.94 0.25
N ALA A 34 -2.75 0.40 1.45
CA ALA A 34 -2.61 -1.05 1.66
C ALA A 34 -3.88 -1.80 1.21
N GLY A 35 -5.06 -1.30 1.55
CA GLY A 35 -6.34 -1.89 1.15
C GLY A 35 -6.51 -1.90 -0.36
N GLU A 36 -6.17 -0.81 -1.06
CA GLU A 36 -6.26 -0.77 -2.53
C GLU A 36 -5.26 -1.72 -3.19
N LEU A 37 -4.02 -1.81 -2.71
CA LEU A 37 -3.03 -2.74 -3.25
C LEU A 37 -3.39 -4.20 -2.96
N TRP A 38 -3.94 -4.49 -1.77
CA TRP A 38 -4.49 -5.80 -1.45
C TRP A 38 -5.65 -6.17 -2.38
N ARG A 39 -6.58 -5.24 -2.62
CA ARG A 39 -7.71 -5.46 -3.55
C ARG A 39 -7.23 -5.77 -4.97
N LEU A 40 -6.09 -5.23 -5.39
CA LEU A 40 -5.53 -5.44 -6.73
C LEU A 40 -4.72 -6.73 -6.88
N HIS A 41 -3.94 -7.09 -5.85
CA HIS A 41 -2.96 -8.18 -5.95
C HIS A 41 -3.30 -9.38 -5.05
N GLY A 42 -4.26 -9.25 -4.14
CA GLY A 42 -4.61 -10.24 -3.13
C GLY A 42 -3.39 -10.66 -2.33
N GLN A 43 -3.21 -11.97 -2.21
CA GLN A 43 -2.08 -12.57 -1.50
C GLN A 43 -0.71 -12.28 -2.12
N ASN A 44 -0.66 -11.73 -3.34
CA ASN A 44 0.59 -11.28 -3.98
C ASN A 44 0.93 -9.81 -3.71
N ALA A 45 0.15 -9.11 -2.89
CA ALA A 45 0.43 -7.72 -2.52
C ALA A 45 1.78 -7.61 -1.80
N ASP A 46 2.56 -6.59 -2.15
CA ASP A 46 3.89 -6.33 -1.58
C ASP A 46 3.91 -5.00 -0.82
N VAL A 47 4.33 -5.03 0.45
CA VAL A 47 4.51 -3.84 1.30
C VAL A 47 5.46 -2.83 0.66
N ARG A 48 6.41 -3.27 -0.18
CA ARG A 48 7.30 -2.38 -0.93
C ARG A 48 6.55 -1.53 -1.94
N GLN A 49 5.47 -2.05 -2.54
CA GLN A 49 4.61 -1.25 -3.42
C GLN A 49 3.85 -0.19 -2.61
N CYS A 50 3.41 -0.50 -1.39
CA CYS A 50 2.82 0.50 -0.49
C CYS A 50 3.81 1.65 -0.25
N VAL A 51 5.08 1.33 0.02
CA VAL A 51 6.16 2.32 0.20
C VAL A 51 6.38 3.15 -1.07
N GLN A 52 6.36 2.55 -2.26
CA GLN A 52 6.49 3.28 -3.51
C GLN A 52 5.35 4.28 -3.72
N VAL A 53 4.10 3.86 -3.48
CA VAL A 53 2.93 4.74 -3.58
C VAL A 53 3.06 5.92 -2.61
N ALA A 54 3.38 5.65 -1.34
CA ALA A 54 3.57 6.69 -0.33
C ALA A 54 4.69 7.69 -0.69
N ARG A 55 5.79 7.21 -1.26
CA ARG A 55 6.90 8.08 -1.71
C ARG A 55 6.51 8.97 -2.88
N LEU A 56 5.84 8.41 -3.87
CA LEU A 56 5.41 9.15 -5.06
C LEU A 56 4.35 10.19 -4.71
N SER A 57 3.47 9.87 -3.77
CA SER A 57 2.43 10.79 -3.32
C SER A 57 2.90 11.78 -2.25
N GLN A 58 4.01 11.49 -1.58
CA GLN A 58 4.50 12.24 -0.42
C GLN A 58 3.46 12.32 0.72
N GLY A 59 2.62 11.29 0.84
CA GLY A 59 1.54 11.23 1.84
C GLY A 59 0.32 12.10 1.53
N ASP A 60 0.29 12.82 0.41
CA ASP A 60 -0.87 13.59 -0.04
C ASP A 60 -1.96 12.67 -0.62
N LYS A 61 -3.19 12.81 -0.14
CA LYS A 61 -4.29 11.91 -0.50
C LYS A 61 -4.65 11.98 -2.00
N GLN A 62 -4.70 13.18 -2.57
CA GLN A 62 -5.05 13.33 -3.99
C GLN A 62 -3.99 12.67 -4.88
N ARG A 63 -2.71 12.84 -4.54
CA ARG A 63 -1.63 12.17 -5.26
C ARG A 63 -1.61 10.65 -5.06
N ILE A 64 -2.01 10.15 -3.88
CA ILE A 64 -2.21 8.71 -3.67
C ILE A 64 -3.22 8.18 -4.69
N ASP A 65 -4.37 8.85 -4.85
CA ASP A 65 -5.40 8.46 -5.81
C ASP A 65 -4.86 8.44 -7.25
N GLU A 66 -4.12 9.47 -7.65
CA GLU A 66 -3.50 9.55 -8.99
C GLU A 66 -2.54 8.38 -9.25
N VAL A 67 -1.67 8.07 -8.29
CA VAL A 67 -0.71 6.96 -8.40
C VAL A 67 -1.43 5.61 -8.46
N LEU A 68 -2.45 5.39 -7.61
CA LEU A 68 -3.23 4.15 -7.63
C LEU A 68 -4.03 3.97 -8.92
N VAL A 69 -4.58 5.04 -9.49
CA VAL A 69 -5.23 5.02 -10.81
C VAL A 69 -4.23 4.67 -11.91
N ALA A 70 -3.03 5.25 -11.87
CA ALA A 70 -1.97 4.93 -12.83
C ALA A 70 -1.55 3.46 -12.73
N LEU A 71 -1.31 2.95 -11.53
CA LEU A 71 -0.97 1.54 -11.29
C LEU A 71 -2.04 0.60 -11.86
N ARG A 72 -3.32 0.88 -11.62
CA ARG A 72 -4.42 0.07 -12.18
C ARG A 72 -4.42 -0.01 -13.70
N LYS A 73 -4.04 1.07 -14.38
CA LYS A 73 -4.02 1.14 -15.85
C LYS A 73 -2.89 0.35 -16.48
N TYR A 74 -1.74 0.22 -15.80
CA TYR A 74 -0.54 -0.42 -16.34
C TYR A 74 -0.27 -1.82 -15.79
N SER A 75 -1.01 -2.26 -14.77
CA SER A 75 -0.98 -3.63 -14.24
C SER A 75 -1.89 -4.61 -14.99
N ALA A 76 -2.61 -4.14 -16.03
CA ALA A 76 -3.54 -4.90 -16.86
C ALA A 76 -2.87 -5.47 -18.12
#